data_AF-A0A1T4M9K4-F1
#
_entry.id   AF-A0A1T4M9K4-F1
#
_cell.length_a   1.000
_cell.length_b   1.000
_cell.length_c   1.000
_cell.angle_alpha   90.00
_cell.angle_beta   90.00
_cell.angle_gamma   90.00
#
_symmetry.space_group_name_H-M   'P 1'
#
loop_
_entity.id
_entity.type
_entity.pdbx_description
1 polymer ?
#
loop_
_entity_poly.entity_id
_entity_poly.type
_entity_poly.pdbx_seq_one_letter_code
_entity_poly.pdbx_strand_id
1 'polypeptide(L)'
;MLLDNELKIDVASDATKIVMKRIIGARSISELRSYLKSIGLEELTPEIDNFQPNGDVYVLGDLSIKDNIVYQIFKDLNIDVNRIKLVKGYNEFKTYNFNRFQYDTSVRLIFVGPIPHSTKDKGEYSSVIARMEEEEGFPKIVRLGTEGSLKITKTNLKDAIIKEIESNYLDTN
;
A
#
# COMPACT_ATOMS: atom_id res chain seq x y z
N MET A 1 -41.21 9.44 -25.17
CA MET A 1 -40.29 8.30 -24.94
C MET A 1 -39.12 8.32 -25.93
N LEU A 2 -39.33 8.44 -27.24
CA LEU A 2 -38.24 8.56 -28.23
C LEU A 2 -37.44 9.87 -28.10
N LEU A 3 -38.11 11.02 -28.00
CA LEU A 3 -37.47 12.34 -27.85
C LEU A 3 -36.60 12.46 -26.58
N ASP A 4 -37.01 11.78 -25.50
CA ASP A 4 -36.28 11.74 -24.22
C ASP A 4 -35.01 10.88 -24.31
N ASN A 5 -35.01 9.87 -25.20
CA ASN A 5 -33.83 9.05 -25.45
C ASN A 5 -32.81 9.76 -26.34
N GLU A 6 -33.26 10.48 -27.38
CA GLU A 6 -32.37 11.29 -28.23
C GLU A 6 -31.64 12.37 -27.40
N LEU A 7 -32.37 13.10 -26.56
CA LEU A 7 -31.78 14.11 -25.69
C LEU A 7 -30.73 13.51 -24.73
N LYS A 8 -31.01 12.33 -24.16
CA LYS A 8 -30.04 11.64 -23.29
C LYS A 8 -28.78 11.22 -24.05
N ILE A 9 -28.91 10.79 -25.31
CA ILE A 9 -27.77 10.41 -26.15
C ILE A 9 -26.89 11.62 -26.44
N ASP A 10 -27.49 12.76 -26.79
CA ASP A 10 -26.75 14.00 -27.08
C ASP A 10 -25.99 14.49 -25.84
N VAL A 11 -26.67 14.53 -24.69
CA VAL A 11 -26.06 14.90 -23.40
C VAL A 11 -24.93 13.94 -23.02
N ALA A 12 -25.12 12.62 -23.20
CA ALA A 12 -24.09 11.64 -22.92
C ALA A 12 -22.87 11.80 -23.82
N SER A 13 -23.07 12.08 -25.11
CA SER A 13 -21.99 12.35 -26.08
C SER A 13 -21.17 13.57 -25.67
N ASP A 14 -21.82 14.68 -25.31
CA ASP A 14 -21.10 15.90 -24.92
C ASP A 14 -20.43 15.78 -23.57
N ALA A 15 -21.08 15.14 -22.59
CA ALA A 15 -20.48 14.81 -21.30
C ALA A 15 -19.22 13.95 -21.50
N THR A 16 -19.28 12.94 -22.38
CA THR A 16 -18.13 12.08 -22.70
C THR A 16 -16.95 12.89 -23.25
N LYS A 17 -17.19 13.82 -24.18
CA LYS A 17 -16.12 14.69 -24.72
C LYS A 17 -15.49 15.57 -23.64
N ILE A 18 -16.31 16.14 -22.75
CA ILE A 18 -15.84 17.01 -21.65
C ILE A 18 -15.00 16.19 -20.66
N VAL A 19 -15.50 15.03 -20.23
CA VAL A 19 -14.81 14.13 -19.31
C VAL A 19 -13.50 13.66 -19.91
N MET A 20 -13.51 13.18 -21.17
CA MET A 20 -12.32 12.74 -21.89
C MET A 20 -11.26 13.84 -21.97
N LYS A 21 -11.64 15.07 -22.32
CA LYS A 21 -10.71 16.21 -22.39
C LYS A 21 -10.05 16.51 -21.05
N ARG A 22 -10.79 16.42 -19.94
CA ARG A 22 -10.27 16.66 -18.60
C ARG A 22 -9.35 15.54 -18.12
N ILE A 23 -9.68 14.28 -18.42
CA ILE A 23 -8.82 13.12 -18.12
C ILE A 23 -7.48 13.24 -18.86
N ILE A 24 -7.51 13.46 -20.17
CA ILE A 24 -6.30 13.57 -21.01
C ILE A 24 -5.50 14.85 -20.66
N GLY A 25 -6.18 15.91 -20.26
CA GLY A 25 -5.55 17.20 -19.91
C GLY A 25 -4.97 17.28 -18.50
N ALA A 26 -5.18 16.27 -17.65
CA ALA A 26 -4.60 16.25 -16.30
C ALA A 26 -3.07 16.21 -16.38
N ARG A 27 -2.39 17.07 -15.62
CA ARG A 27 -0.92 17.22 -15.64
C ARG A 27 -0.22 16.32 -14.63
N SER A 28 -0.98 15.77 -13.69
CA SER A 28 -0.48 14.83 -12.69
C SER A 28 -1.56 13.82 -12.31
N ILE A 29 -1.13 12.74 -11.66
CA ILE A 29 -2.03 11.70 -11.14
C ILE A 29 -2.92 12.22 -10.03
N SER A 30 -2.41 13.11 -9.18
CA SER A 30 -3.21 13.76 -8.14
C SER A 30 -4.29 14.67 -8.72
N GLU A 31 -4.00 15.38 -9.83
CA GLU A 31 -4.99 16.19 -10.55
C GLU A 31 -6.07 15.29 -11.17
N LEU A 32 -5.67 14.17 -11.79
CA LEU A 32 -6.60 13.17 -12.33
C LEU A 32 -7.50 12.56 -11.24
N ARG A 33 -6.91 12.13 -10.12
CA ARG A 33 -7.62 11.58 -8.94
C ARG A 33 -8.66 12.55 -8.40
N SER A 34 -8.24 13.79 -8.17
CA SER A 34 -9.12 14.84 -7.64
C SER A 34 -10.29 15.10 -8.59
N TYR A 35 -10.04 15.09 -9.90
CA TYR A 35 -11.09 15.26 -10.89
C TYR A 35 -12.07 14.08 -10.90
N LEU A 36 -11.59 12.84 -10.98
CA LEU A 36 -12.42 11.63 -10.97
C LEU A 36 -13.30 11.55 -9.71
N LYS A 37 -12.73 11.86 -8.55
CA LYS A 37 -13.45 12.00 -7.27
C LYS A 37 -14.55 13.04 -7.33
N SER A 38 -14.28 14.21 -7.90
CA SER A 38 -15.27 15.29 -8.00
C SER A 38 -16.51 14.95 -8.83
N ILE A 39 -16.43 13.94 -9.70
CA ILE A 39 -17.53 13.50 -10.57
C ILE A 39 -18.07 12.10 -10.21
N GLY A 40 -17.62 11.51 -9.09
CA GLY A 40 -18.08 10.20 -8.62
C GLY A 40 -17.60 9.01 -9.45
N LEU A 41 -16.41 9.12 -10.07
CA LEU A 41 -15.76 8.06 -10.85
C LEU A 41 -14.43 7.62 -10.21
N GLU A 42 -14.40 7.56 -8.89
CA GLU A 42 -13.19 7.25 -8.11
C GLU A 42 -12.59 5.88 -8.49
N GLU A 43 -13.44 4.93 -8.88
CA GLU A 43 -13.08 3.57 -9.31
C GLU A 43 -12.27 3.52 -10.62
N LEU A 44 -12.28 4.60 -11.41
CA LEU A 44 -11.49 4.70 -12.64
C LEU A 44 -10.08 5.23 -12.38
N THR A 45 -9.75 5.56 -11.13
CA THR A 45 -8.43 6.03 -10.75
C THR A 45 -7.41 4.94 -11.06
N PRO A 46 -6.36 5.23 -11.87
CA PRO A 46 -5.31 4.26 -12.08
C PRO A 46 -4.58 4.02 -10.75
N GLU A 47 -4.45 2.75 -10.38
CA GLU A 47 -3.47 2.32 -9.39
C GLU A 47 -2.09 2.48 -10.02
N ILE A 48 -1.46 3.62 -9.76
CA ILE A 48 -0.10 3.85 -10.22
C ILE A 48 0.79 3.44 -9.06
N ASP A 49 1.22 2.19 -9.15
CA ASP A 49 2.27 1.65 -8.30
C ASP A 49 3.60 2.26 -8.74
N ASN A 50 3.89 3.47 -8.24
CA ASN A 50 5.16 4.15 -8.47
C ASN A 50 6.30 3.51 -7.66
N PHE A 51 6.06 2.46 -6.87
CA PHE A 51 7.08 1.82 -6.07
C PHE A 51 7.89 0.85 -6.92
N GLN A 52 9.20 0.94 -6.81
CA GLN A 52 10.11 0.10 -7.57
C GLN A 52 9.84 -1.37 -7.25
N PRO A 53 9.61 -2.26 -8.25
CA PRO A 53 9.39 -3.68 -8.00
C PRO A 53 10.54 -4.31 -7.19
N ASN A 54 11.75 -3.79 -7.39
CA ASN A 54 12.97 -4.16 -6.69
C ASN A 54 13.30 -3.32 -5.43
N GLY A 55 12.35 -2.56 -4.89
CA GLY A 55 12.53 -1.74 -3.69
C GLY A 55 12.70 -2.53 -2.39
N ASP A 56 13.09 -1.86 -1.32
CA ASP A 56 13.24 -2.42 0.01
C ASP A 56 11.92 -3.00 0.55
N VAL A 57 12.01 -4.10 1.28
CA VAL A 57 10.88 -4.73 1.98
C VAL A 57 11.11 -4.62 3.49
N TYR A 58 10.18 -3.98 4.20
CA TYR A 58 10.27 -3.79 5.64
C TYR A 58 9.46 -4.84 6.38
N VAL A 59 10.01 -5.33 7.49
CA VAL A 59 9.27 -6.12 8.48
C VAL A 59 9.29 -5.34 9.79
N LEU A 60 8.13 -4.76 10.12
CA LEU A 60 7.92 -3.93 11.31
C LEU A 60 7.15 -4.74 12.35
N GLY A 61 7.75 -5.05 13.48
CA GLY A 61 7.05 -5.60 14.63
C GLY A 61 7.89 -6.55 15.45
N ASP A 62 7.31 -7.06 16.54
CA ASP A 62 7.99 -8.03 17.38
C ASP A 62 8.03 -9.40 16.71
N LEU A 63 9.23 -9.96 16.59
CA LEU A 63 9.46 -11.29 16.03
C LEU A 63 9.38 -12.37 17.12
N SER A 64 8.73 -13.49 16.83
CA SER A 64 8.86 -14.75 17.59
C SER A 64 10.01 -15.62 17.10
N ILE A 65 10.62 -15.24 15.98
CA ILE A 65 11.73 -15.92 15.32
C ILE A 65 12.98 -15.03 15.31
N LYS A 66 14.16 -15.65 15.17
CA LYS A 66 15.43 -14.93 15.03
C LYS A 66 15.52 -14.25 13.65
N ASP A 67 16.26 -13.15 13.58
CA ASP A 67 16.49 -12.39 12.34
C ASP A 67 17.00 -13.27 11.19
N ASN A 68 17.94 -14.17 11.47
CA ASN A 68 18.48 -15.09 10.46
C ASN A 68 17.40 -16.01 9.87
N ILE A 69 16.37 -16.36 10.64
CA ILE A 69 15.23 -17.13 10.12
C ILE A 69 14.37 -16.26 9.21
N VAL A 70 14.20 -14.97 9.52
CA VAL A 70 13.51 -14.04 8.62
C VAL A 70 14.21 -13.97 7.26
N TYR A 71 15.51 -13.69 7.26
CA TYR A 71 16.29 -13.65 6.02
C TYR A 71 16.28 -14.99 5.28
N GLN A 72 16.32 -16.12 6.01
CA GLN A 72 16.22 -17.44 5.39
C GLN A 72 14.87 -17.66 4.70
N ILE A 73 13.75 -17.18 5.24
CA ILE A 73 12.44 -17.28 4.57
C ILE A 73 12.47 -16.56 3.22
N PHE A 74 12.95 -15.31 3.18
CA PHE A 74 13.06 -14.55 1.93
C PHE A 74 13.99 -15.23 0.93
N LYS A 75 15.15 -15.72 1.42
CA LYS A 75 16.09 -16.46 0.59
C LYS A 75 15.49 -17.75 0.02
N ASP A 76 14.77 -18.52 0.82
CA ASP A 76 14.10 -19.75 0.41
C ASP A 76 13.01 -19.50 -0.65
N LEU A 77 12.44 -18.29 -0.66
CA LEU A 77 11.48 -17.81 -1.65
C LEU A 77 12.14 -17.04 -2.80
N ASN A 78 13.46 -17.15 -2.94
CA ASN A 78 14.25 -16.52 -4.00
C ASN A 78 14.11 -14.98 -4.07
N ILE A 79 14.02 -14.32 -2.91
CA ILE A 79 14.04 -12.86 -2.79
C ILE A 79 15.41 -12.41 -2.26
N ASP A 80 15.98 -11.35 -2.85
CA ASP A 80 17.26 -10.80 -2.39
C ASP A 80 17.15 -10.27 -0.94
N VAL A 81 17.88 -10.94 -0.04
CA VAL A 81 17.93 -10.61 1.39
C VAL A 81 18.47 -9.22 1.68
N ASN A 82 19.25 -8.61 0.77
CA ASN A 82 19.80 -7.26 0.96
C ASN A 82 18.73 -6.17 0.96
N ARG A 83 17.58 -6.44 0.34
CA ARG A 83 16.40 -5.56 0.31
C ARG A 83 15.59 -5.62 1.61
N ILE A 84 15.86 -6.58 2.49
CA ILE A 84 15.02 -6.83 3.67
C ILE A 84 15.49 -5.98 4.85
N LYS A 85 14.61 -5.12 5.38
CA LYS A 85 14.89 -4.25 6.54
C LYS A 85 14.02 -4.66 7.72
N LEU A 86 14.65 -5.07 8.82
CA LEU A 86 13.95 -5.41 10.06
C LEU A 86 13.94 -4.19 11.00
N VAL A 87 12.76 -3.80 11.47
CA VAL A 87 12.59 -2.77 12.51
C VAL A 87 11.81 -3.39 13.66
N LYS A 88 12.40 -3.39 14.86
CA LYS A 88 11.93 -4.19 15.99
C LYS A 88 11.84 -3.34 17.25
N GLY A 89 10.86 -3.65 18.10
CA GLY A 89 10.84 -3.15 19.45
C GLY A 89 9.83 -2.04 19.70
N TYR A 90 9.05 -2.25 20.76
CA TYR A 90 8.03 -1.35 21.32
C TYR A 90 8.50 0.12 21.47
N ASN A 91 9.74 0.33 21.92
CA ASN A 91 10.27 1.67 22.16
C ASN A 91 10.74 2.36 20.87
N GLU A 92 11.21 1.60 19.87
CA GLU A 92 11.60 2.17 18.59
C GLU A 92 10.37 2.74 17.87
N PHE A 93 9.23 2.04 17.90
CA PHE A 93 7.99 2.51 17.25
C PHE A 93 7.39 3.77 17.85
N LYS A 94 7.70 4.13 19.11
CA LYS A 94 7.23 5.38 19.71
C LYS A 94 7.88 6.62 19.10
N THR A 95 9.08 6.48 18.54
CA THR A 95 9.86 7.58 17.96
C THR A 95 10.19 7.36 16.48
N TYR A 96 9.76 6.23 15.91
CA TYR A 96 10.01 5.90 14.53
C TYR A 96 9.27 6.89 13.62
N ASN A 97 10.00 7.53 12.71
CA ASN A 97 9.41 8.44 11.74
C ASN A 97 8.74 7.63 10.62
N PHE A 98 7.45 7.32 10.78
CA PHE A 98 6.68 6.61 9.75
C PHE A 98 6.44 7.46 8.50
N ASN A 99 6.48 8.80 8.59
CA ASN A 99 6.33 9.69 7.43
C ASN A 99 7.42 9.48 6.38
N ARG A 100 8.56 8.89 6.74
CA ARG A 100 9.65 8.58 5.80
C ARG A 100 9.22 7.66 4.66
N PHE A 101 8.17 6.86 4.86
CA PHE A 101 7.69 5.93 3.85
C PHE A 101 6.79 6.60 2.82
N GLN A 102 6.25 7.78 3.13
CA GLN A 102 5.33 8.48 2.23
C GLN A 102 6.12 9.04 1.04
N TYR A 103 5.70 8.67 -0.16
CA TYR A 103 6.30 8.97 -1.46
C TYR A 103 7.73 8.42 -1.66
N ASP A 104 8.21 7.56 -0.75
CA ASP A 104 9.48 6.87 -0.92
C ASP A 104 9.31 5.65 -1.83
N THR A 105 9.43 5.90 -3.14
CA THR A 105 9.32 4.87 -4.19
C THR A 105 10.37 3.75 -4.08
N SER A 106 11.39 3.91 -3.24
CA SER A 106 12.38 2.85 -2.99
C SER A 106 11.87 1.77 -2.04
N VAL A 107 10.76 2.00 -1.32
CA VAL A 107 10.16 1.01 -0.42
C VAL A 107 9.04 0.27 -1.13
N ARG A 108 9.24 -1.01 -1.44
CA ARG A 108 8.26 -1.82 -2.15
C ARG A 108 7.07 -2.20 -1.26
N LEU A 109 7.36 -2.71 -0.07
CA LEU A 109 6.34 -3.35 0.76
C LEU A 109 6.69 -3.27 2.24
N ILE A 110 5.67 -3.15 3.08
CA ILE A 110 5.82 -3.19 4.53
C ILE A 110 4.92 -4.28 5.13
N PHE A 111 5.55 -5.30 5.69
CA PHE A 111 4.89 -6.27 6.56
C PHE A 111 4.84 -5.73 7.99
N VAL A 112 3.66 -5.69 8.59
CA VAL A 112 3.44 -5.08 9.91
C VAL A 112 2.83 -6.10 10.87
N GLY A 113 3.59 -6.48 11.90
CA GLY A 113 3.08 -7.28 13.02
C GLY A 113 2.19 -6.47 13.97
N PRO A 114 1.77 -7.06 15.10
CA PRO A 114 1.02 -6.35 16.13
C PRO A 114 1.84 -5.17 16.68
N ILE A 115 1.30 -3.96 16.57
CA ILE A 115 1.90 -2.73 17.11
C ILE A 115 1.02 -2.20 18.25
N PRO A 116 1.61 -1.75 19.37
CA PRO A 116 0.86 -1.14 20.47
C PRO A 116 0.07 0.09 20.02
N HIS A 117 -1.13 0.28 20.55
CA HIS A 117 -2.03 1.39 20.22
C HIS A 117 -1.46 2.81 20.47
N SER A 118 -0.33 2.94 21.17
CA SER A 118 0.30 4.24 21.49
C SER A 118 1.53 4.53 20.61
N THR A 119 1.33 4.72 19.31
CA THR A 119 2.36 5.26 18.41
C THR A 119 2.14 6.75 18.16
N LYS A 120 3.22 7.51 18.01
CA LYS A 120 3.17 8.90 17.51
C LYS A 120 2.77 8.88 16.02
N ASP A 121 2.43 10.05 15.46
CA ASP A 121 2.09 10.25 14.03
C ASP A 121 0.76 9.67 13.53
N LYS A 122 -0.16 9.26 14.41
CA LYS A 122 -1.48 8.77 13.99
C LYS A 122 -2.46 9.87 13.54
N GLY A 123 -2.25 11.14 13.90
CA GLY A 123 -3.22 12.21 13.63
C GLY A 123 -4.63 11.86 14.16
N GLU A 124 -5.64 12.00 13.30
CA GLU A 124 -7.04 11.63 13.56
C GLU A 124 -7.33 10.13 13.39
N TYR A 125 -6.37 9.34 12.90
CA TYR A 125 -6.58 7.91 12.62
C TYR A 125 -6.49 7.05 13.89
N SER A 126 -7.11 5.87 13.82
CA SER A 126 -7.14 4.89 14.91
C SER A 126 -5.74 4.37 15.29
N SER A 127 -4.79 4.38 14.34
CA SER A 127 -3.38 4.04 14.52
C SER A 127 -2.52 4.60 13.38
N VAL A 128 -1.20 4.63 13.56
CA VAL A 128 -0.27 5.02 12.47
C VAL A 128 -0.36 4.07 11.27
N ILE A 129 -0.69 2.80 11.51
CA ILE A 129 -0.86 1.80 10.44
C ILE A 129 -2.13 2.05 9.64
N ALA A 130 -3.24 2.39 10.30
CA ALA A 130 -4.46 2.81 9.60
C ALA A 130 -4.20 4.04 8.72
N ARG A 131 -3.45 5.03 9.23
CA ARG A 131 -3.03 6.17 8.40
C ARG A 131 -2.23 5.74 7.17
N MET A 132 -1.26 4.85 7.33
CA MET A 132 -0.44 4.37 6.21
C MET A 132 -1.22 3.54 5.18
N GLU A 133 -2.35 2.93 5.59
CA GLU A 133 -3.24 2.19 4.69
C GLU A 133 -4.23 3.11 3.95
N GLU A 134 -4.63 4.22 4.57
CA GLU A 134 -5.67 5.12 4.06
C GLU A 134 -5.11 6.35 3.31
N GLU A 135 -3.92 6.85 3.70
CA GLU A 135 -3.32 8.03 3.08
C GLU A 135 -2.54 7.70 1.80
N GLU A 136 -2.64 8.60 0.82
CA GLU A 136 -1.89 8.50 -0.43
C GLU A 136 -0.37 8.61 -0.20
N GLY A 137 0.38 7.86 -1.01
CA GLY A 137 1.83 7.94 -1.08
C GLY A 137 2.56 6.90 -0.23
N PHE A 138 1.88 6.15 0.64
CA PHE A 138 2.52 5.05 1.36
C PHE A 138 2.63 3.79 0.49
N PRO A 139 3.67 2.95 0.71
CA PRO A 139 3.78 1.65 0.05
C PRO A 139 2.70 0.71 0.55
N LYS A 140 2.49 -0.40 -0.15
CA LYS A 140 1.53 -1.42 0.27
C LYS A 140 1.88 -1.93 1.68
N ILE A 141 0.87 -1.98 2.53
CA ILE A 141 0.96 -2.47 3.91
C ILE A 141 0.29 -3.84 3.99
N VAL A 142 0.97 -4.82 4.58
CA VAL A 142 0.42 -6.16 4.84
C VAL A 142 0.48 -6.45 6.33
N ARG A 143 -0.67 -6.48 7.00
CA ARG A 143 -0.75 -6.81 8.42
C ARG A 143 -0.51 -8.32 8.65
N LEU A 144 0.39 -8.64 9.56
CA LEU A 144 0.75 -9.98 9.99
C LEU A 144 0.15 -10.27 11.37
N GLY A 145 -0.85 -11.14 11.41
CA GLY A 145 -1.44 -11.63 12.66
C GLY A 145 -2.93 -11.93 12.51
N THR A 146 -3.39 -12.91 13.28
CA THR A 146 -4.80 -13.10 13.62
C THR A 146 -5.08 -12.41 14.95
N GLU A 147 -6.35 -12.08 15.23
CA GLU A 147 -6.77 -11.59 16.56
C GLU A 147 -6.12 -12.45 17.66
N GLY A 148 -5.37 -11.80 18.56
CA GLY A 148 -4.70 -12.45 19.70
C GLY A 148 -3.24 -12.89 19.48
N SER A 149 -2.70 -12.90 18.27
CA SER A 149 -1.26 -13.13 18.08
C SER A 149 -0.47 -11.84 18.37
N LEU A 150 0.52 -11.89 19.26
CA LEU A 150 1.31 -10.72 19.69
C LEU A 150 2.64 -10.56 18.95
N LYS A 151 2.99 -11.50 18.05
CA LYS A 151 4.30 -11.53 17.37
C LYS A 151 4.21 -12.07 15.95
N ILE A 152 5.14 -11.66 15.11
CA ILE A 152 5.39 -12.21 13.77
C ILE A 152 6.00 -13.61 13.92
N THR A 153 5.45 -14.59 13.21
CA THR A 153 5.87 -16.00 13.24
C THR A 153 6.49 -16.41 11.91
N LYS A 154 7.17 -17.56 11.89
CA LYS A 154 7.68 -18.13 10.63
C LYS A 154 6.55 -18.32 9.62
N THR A 155 5.43 -18.89 10.07
CA THR A 155 4.31 -19.26 9.22
C THR A 155 3.59 -18.03 8.67
N ASN A 156 3.17 -17.09 9.52
CA ASN A 156 2.41 -15.93 9.02
C ASN A 156 3.21 -15.05 8.06
N LEU A 157 4.51 -14.89 8.30
CA LEU A 157 5.38 -14.13 7.42
C LEU A 157 5.56 -14.86 6.09
N LYS A 158 5.85 -16.17 6.12
CA LYS A 158 6.03 -16.97 4.90
C LYS A 158 4.76 -16.97 4.05
N ASP A 159 3.60 -17.19 4.67
CA ASP A 159 2.31 -17.24 3.96
C ASP A 159 1.97 -15.88 3.34
N ALA A 160 2.27 -14.78 4.03
CA ALA A 160 2.07 -13.45 3.50
C ALA A 160 2.99 -13.15 2.31
N ILE A 161 4.28 -13.52 2.38
CA ILE A 161 5.20 -13.35 1.25
C ILE A 161 4.73 -14.15 0.03
N ILE A 162 4.28 -15.39 0.22
CA ILE A 162 3.77 -16.24 -0.86
C ILE A 162 2.57 -15.57 -1.56
N LYS A 163 1.60 -15.03 -0.81
CA LYS A 163 0.46 -14.31 -1.40
C LYS A 163 0.88 -13.09 -2.24
N GLU A 164 1.90 -12.38 -1.80
CA GLU A 164 2.43 -11.21 -2.52
C GLU A 164 3.17 -11.62 -3.80
N ILE A 165 3.82 -12.79 -3.82
CA ILE A 165 4.38 -13.39 -5.04
C ILE A 165 3.26 -13.85 -5.98
N GLU A 166 2.25 -14.57 -5.47
CA GLU A 166 1.13 -15.09 -6.26
C GLU A 166 0.29 -13.99 -6.91
N SER A 167 0.22 -12.81 -6.29
CA SER A 167 -0.43 -11.62 -6.85
C SER A 167 0.45 -10.83 -7.82
N ASN A 168 1.70 -11.27 -8.07
CA ASN A 168 2.73 -10.55 -8.83
C ASN A 168 3.09 -9.18 -8.25
N TYR A 169 2.89 -8.98 -6.95
CA TYR A 169 3.30 -7.75 -6.27
C TYR A 169 4.76 -7.79 -5.81
N LEU A 170 5.24 -8.97 -5.38
CA LEU A 170 6.65 -9.20 -5.08
C LEU A 170 7.28 -10.09 -6.15
N ASP A 171 8.35 -9.58 -6.77
CA ASP A 171 9.16 -10.35 -7.71
C ASP A 171 10.18 -11.24 -6.98
N THR A 172 10.38 -12.44 -7.53
CA THR A 172 11.51 -13.31 -7.18
C THR A 172 12.67 -13.06 -8.15
N ASN A 173 13.90 -13.30 -7.70
CA ASN A 173 15.11 -13.14 -8.52
C ASN A 173 15.17 -14.06 -9.75
#